data_AF-A0A2G9N1V5-F1
#
_entry.id   AF-A0A2G9N1V5-F1
#
_cell.length_a   1.000
_cell.length_b   1.000
_cell.length_c   1.000
_cell.angle_alpha   90.00
_cell.angle_beta   90.00
_cell.angle_gamma   90.00
#
_symmetry.space_group_name_H-M   'P 1'
#
loop_
_entity.id
_entity.type
_entity.pdbx_description
1 polymer ?
#
loop_
_entity_poly.entity_id
_entity_poly.type
_entity_poly.pdbx_seq_one_letter_code
_entity_poly.pdbx_strand_id
1 'polypeptide(L)'
;QVSAELPFALRHMATELKAGIGLYKTIQTIASSDYGVLSEEFSRAISEIEEGTDTKDALRHFALRTQSKALRSALFHIIRAMKTGGNLSEIMNTIAEDVSFDARNKIRDFAEKMNFFGVIYIFIAIVAPVFITIFGAVTNAPISVATFAIAPLAIAGILIPGMAMVLGFLIFYLKSIQPRV
;
A
#
# COMPACT_ATOMS: atom_id res chain seq x y z
N GLN A 1 -6.85 1.84 -5.86
CA GLN A 1 -7.88 2.76 -6.38
C GLN A 1 -8.84 3.24 -5.28
N VAL A 2 -9.90 2.52 -4.86
CA VAL A 2 -10.85 3.08 -3.85
C VAL A 2 -10.18 3.49 -2.53
N SER A 3 -9.19 2.74 -2.05
CA SER A 3 -8.49 3.07 -0.79
C SER A 3 -7.49 4.22 -0.90
N ALA A 4 -7.08 4.59 -2.11
CA ALA A 4 -6.11 5.66 -2.36
C ALA A 4 -6.75 7.04 -2.30
N GLU A 5 -7.93 7.17 -2.90
CA GLU A 5 -8.68 8.42 -3.00
C GLU A 5 -9.50 8.73 -1.73
N LEU A 6 -9.78 7.70 -0.93
CA LEU A 6 -10.57 7.82 0.30
C LEU A 6 -10.08 8.90 1.27
N PRO A 7 -8.78 9.01 1.61
CA PRO A 7 -8.31 10.06 2.53
C PRO A 7 -8.55 11.47 1.99
N PHE A 8 -8.43 11.66 0.67
CA PHE A 8 -8.66 12.97 0.03
C PHE A 8 -10.15 13.33 0.05
N ALA A 9 -11.03 12.39 -0.29
CA ALA A 9 -12.48 12.58 -0.20
C ALA A 9 -12.92 12.86 1.24
N LEU A 10 -12.41 12.12 2.24
CA LEU A 10 -12.72 12.37 3.66
C LEU A 10 -12.29 13.77 4.12
N ARG A 11 -11.11 14.24 3.71
CA ARG A 11 -10.62 15.60 4.03
C ARG A 11 -11.45 16.69 3.35
N HIS A 12 -11.88 16.45 2.11
CA HIS A 12 -12.79 17.34 1.41
C HIS A 12 -14.12 17.45 2.17
N MET A 13 -14.72 16.31 2.54
CA MET A 13 -15.94 16.30 3.37
C MET A 13 -15.75 17.01 4.70
N ALA A 14 -14.64 16.78 5.41
CA ALA A 14 -14.35 17.45 6.67
C ALA A 14 -14.28 18.98 6.53
N THR A 15 -13.72 19.47 5.41
CA THR A 15 -13.59 20.90 5.11
C THR A 15 -14.95 21.53 4.84
N GLU A 16 -15.80 20.88 4.03
CA GLU A 16 -17.14 21.36 3.75
C GLU A 16 -18.03 21.35 5.00
N LEU A 17 -17.99 20.27 5.78
CA LEU A 17 -18.70 20.17 7.05
C LEU A 17 -18.25 21.25 8.05
N LYS A 18 -16.95 21.58 8.07
CA LYS A 18 -16.41 22.69 8.88
C LYS A 18 -16.92 24.05 8.42
N ALA A 19 -17.15 24.21 7.13
CA ALA A 19 -17.76 25.41 6.55
C ALA A 19 -19.28 25.49 6.80
N GLY A 20 -19.86 24.53 7.52
CA GLY A 20 -21.29 24.49 7.84
C GLY A 20 -22.15 23.90 6.72
N ILE A 21 -21.55 23.30 5.69
CA ILE A 21 -22.28 22.56 4.65
C ILE A 21 -22.85 21.28 5.29
N GLY A 22 -24.13 21.00 5.03
CA GLY A 22 -24.78 19.80 5.55
C GLY A 22 -24.23 18.52 4.91
N LEU A 23 -24.18 17.43 5.68
CA LEU A 23 -23.61 16.14 5.25
C LEU A 23 -24.20 15.63 3.92
N TYR A 24 -25.51 15.75 3.72
CA TYR A 24 -26.14 15.35 2.47
C TYR A 24 -25.56 16.10 1.27
N LYS A 25 -25.41 17.43 1.39
CA LYS A 25 -24.86 18.26 0.32
C LYS A 25 -23.38 17.93 0.09
N THR A 26 -22.65 17.67 1.16
CA THR A 26 -21.26 17.24 1.07
C THR A 26 -21.10 15.89 0.37
N ILE A 27 -21.96 14.92 0.65
CA ILE A 27 -21.97 13.65 -0.07
C ILE A 27 -22.28 13.87 -1.56
N GLN A 28 -23.19 14.79 -1.91
CA GLN A 28 -23.43 15.17 -3.30
C GLN A 28 -22.18 15.78 -3.95
N THR A 29 -21.45 16.66 -3.26
CA THR A 29 -20.19 17.23 -3.77
C THR A 29 -19.20 16.11 -4.10
N ILE A 30 -18.99 15.16 -3.18
CA ILE A 30 -18.08 14.02 -3.40
C ILE A 30 -18.57 13.13 -4.55
N ALA A 31 -19.87 12.85 -4.65
CA ALA A 31 -20.45 12.08 -5.74
C ALA A 31 -20.21 12.72 -7.13
N SER A 32 -20.16 14.06 -7.19
CA SER A 32 -19.85 14.82 -8.41
C SER A 32 -18.36 15.13 -8.61
N SER A 33 -17.51 14.75 -7.65
CA SER A 33 -16.05 14.98 -7.72
C SER A 33 -15.33 13.87 -8.49
N ASP A 34 -14.08 14.08 -8.87
CA ASP A 34 -13.27 13.13 -9.65
C ASP A 34 -12.45 12.16 -8.76
N TYR A 35 -13.13 11.34 -7.96
CA TYR A 35 -12.52 10.26 -7.16
C TYR A 35 -12.76 8.86 -7.76
N GLY A 36 -13.11 8.81 -9.06
CA GLY A 36 -13.39 7.59 -9.80
C GLY A 36 -14.49 6.73 -9.16
N VAL A 37 -14.19 5.46 -8.90
CA VAL A 37 -15.13 4.47 -8.34
C VAL A 37 -15.75 4.92 -7.01
N LEU A 38 -15.04 5.73 -6.23
CA LEU A 38 -15.58 6.26 -4.96
C LEU A 38 -16.75 7.21 -5.21
N SER A 39 -16.62 8.11 -6.19
CA SER A 39 -17.66 9.05 -6.59
C SER A 39 -18.89 8.33 -7.15
N GLU A 40 -18.68 7.30 -7.98
CA GLU A 40 -19.77 6.47 -8.52
C GLU A 40 -20.59 5.80 -7.41
N GLU A 41 -19.92 5.23 -6.40
CA GLU A 41 -20.63 4.57 -5.30
C GLU A 41 -21.34 5.58 -4.36
N PHE A 42 -20.77 6.77 -4.15
CA PHE A 42 -21.47 7.85 -3.46
C PHE A 42 -22.66 8.36 -4.27
N SER A 43 -22.56 8.42 -5.60
CA SER A 43 -23.68 8.77 -6.48
C SER A 43 -24.82 7.76 -6.37
N ARG A 44 -24.51 6.45 -6.34
CA ARG A 44 -25.50 5.40 -6.08
C ARG A 44 -26.17 5.57 -4.72
N ALA A 45 -25.40 5.90 -3.69
CA ALA A 45 -25.96 6.14 -2.36
C ALA A 45 -26.89 7.37 -2.34
N ILE A 46 -26.58 8.44 -3.11
CA ILE A 46 -27.48 9.58 -3.28
C ILE A 46 -28.77 9.17 -4.01
N SER A 47 -28.68 8.37 -5.08
CA SER A 47 -29.87 7.88 -5.78
C SER A 47 -30.78 7.05 -4.86
N GLU A 48 -30.23 6.16 -4.03
CA GLU A 48 -31.02 5.41 -3.04
C GLU A 48 -31.75 6.35 -2.05
N ILE A 49 -31.14 7.47 -1.69
CA ILE A 49 -31.74 8.48 -0.81
C ILE A 49 -32.86 9.25 -1.52
N GLU A 50 -32.64 9.63 -2.78
CA GLU A 50 -33.63 10.30 -3.62
C GLU A 50 -34.85 9.41 -3.91
N GLU A 51 -34.65 8.09 -3.95
CA GLU A 51 -35.71 7.08 -4.04
C GLU A 51 -36.48 6.87 -2.72
N GLY A 52 -36.10 7.55 -1.64
CA GLY A 52 -36.81 7.54 -0.35
C GLY A 52 -36.18 6.70 0.75
N THR A 53 -34.98 6.15 0.53
CA THR A 53 -34.23 5.43 1.58
C THR A 53 -33.66 6.42 2.60
N ASP A 54 -33.70 6.08 3.89
CA ASP A 54 -33.03 6.88 4.93
C ASP A 54 -31.52 6.94 4.65
N THR A 55 -30.91 8.12 4.79
CA THR A 55 -29.47 8.35 4.53
C THR A 55 -28.56 7.38 5.29
N LYS A 56 -28.91 7.00 6.53
CA LYS A 56 -28.12 6.03 7.31
C LYS A 56 -28.20 4.63 6.71
N ASP A 57 -29.36 4.25 6.17
CA ASP A 57 -29.57 2.94 5.57
C ASP A 57 -28.92 2.86 4.19
N ALA A 58 -28.99 3.92 3.37
CA ALA A 58 -28.26 4.01 2.12
C ALA A 58 -26.73 3.91 2.33
N LEU A 59 -26.18 4.65 3.30
CA LEU A 59 -24.75 4.54 3.65
C LEU A 59 -24.40 3.17 4.23
N ARG A 60 -25.32 2.51 4.93
CA ARG A 60 -25.13 1.15 5.43
C ARG A 60 -25.11 0.13 4.28
N HIS A 61 -26.01 0.25 3.31
CA HIS A 61 -25.98 -0.58 2.10
C HIS A 61 -24.66 -0.40 1.36
N PHE A 62 -24.21 0.85 1.19
CA PHE A 62 -22.90 1.13 0.62
C PHE A 62 -21.75 0.45 1.41
N ALA A 63 -21.77 0.54 2.76
CA ALA A 63 -20.78 -0.12 3.60
C ALA A 63 -20.79 -1.65 3.50
N LEU A 64 -21.94 -2.26 3.21
CA LEU A 64 -22.06 -3.70 3.01
C LEU A 64 -21.54 -4.15 1.64
N ARG A 65 -21.77 -3.35 0.59
CA ARG A 65 -21.30 -3.66 -0.78
C ARG A 65 -19.80 -3.45 -0.98
N THR A 66 -19.18 -2.52 -0.23
CA THR A 66 -17.76 -2.22 -0.46
C THR A 66 -16.84 -3.39 -0.08
N GLN A 67 -15.80 -3.62 -0.88
CA GLN A 67 -14.75 -4.61 -0.59
C GLN A 67 -13.60 -4.00 0.24
N SER A 68 -13.52 -2.67 0.36
CA SER A 68 -12.46 -2.01 1.13
C SER A 68 -12.80 -1.92 2.61
N LYS A 69 -11.98 -2.55 3.47
CA LYS A 69 -12.14 -2.49 4.93
C LYS A 69 -12.08 -1.05 5.47
N ALA A 70 -11.20 -0.21 4.89
CA ALA A 70 -11.03 1.18 5.30
C ALA A 70 -12.29 2.01 5.00
N LEU A 71 -12.83 1.89 3.78
CA LEU A 71 -14.07 2.57 3.39
C LEU A 71 -15.27 2.10 4.22
N ARG A 72 -15.38 0.79 4.46
CA ARG A 72 -16.41 0.21 5.32
C ARG A 72 -16.38 0.82 6.72
N SER A 73 -15.20 0.90 7.33
CA SER A 73 -15.04 1.50 8.66
C SER A 73 -15.45 2.97 8.64
N ALA A 74 -14.94 3.76 7.68
CA ALA A 74 -15.25 5.17 7.54
C ALA A 74 -16.77 5.43 7.43
N LEU A 75 -17.48 4.66 6.58
CA LEU A 75 -18.93 4.77 6.43
C LEU A 75 -19.68 4.47 7.75
N PHE A 76 -19.28 3.43 8.48
CA PHE A 76 -19.89 3.15 9.78
C PHE A 76 -19.62 4.24 10.82
N HIS A 77 -18.45 4.87 10.78
CA HIS A 77 -18.16 6.02 11.62
C HIS A 77 -19.02 7.23 11.24
N ILE A 78 -19.21 7.53 9.95
CA ILE A 78 -20.13 8.57 9.47
C ILE A 78 -21.55 8.32 9.98
N ILE A 79 -22.07 7.09 9.81
CA ILE A 79 -23.43 6.72 10.27
C ILE A 79 -23.58 6.89 11.79
N ARG A 80 -22.55 6.55 12.58
CA ARG A 80 -22.56 6.77 14.03
C ARG A 80 -22.55 8.25 14.35
N ALA A 81 -21.71 9.03 13.68
CA ALA A 81 -21.56 10.45 13.89
C ALA A 81 -22.88 11.21 13.60
N MET A 82 -23.63 10.79 12.58
CA MET A 82 -24.97 11.28 12.28
C MET A 82 -25.98 11.04 13.43
N LYS A 83 -25.87 9.93 14.17
CA LYS A 83 -26.79 9.62 15.28
C LYS A 83 -26.55 10.48 16.52
N THR A 84 -25.30 10.89 16.74
CA THR A 84 -24.90 11.65 17.93
C THR A 84 -25.20 13.15 17.84
N GLY A 85 -25.46 13.71 16.65
CA GLY A 85 -25.81 15.12 16.48
C GLY A 85 -24.74 16.13 16.94
N GLY A 86 -23.53 15.66 17.26
CA GLY A 86 -22.37 16.48 17.64
C GLY A 86 -21.60 16.99 16.43
N ASN A 87 -20.53 17.76 16.68
CA ASN A 87 -19.71 18.40 15.65
C ASN A 87 -19.10 17.37 14.69
N LEU A 88 -19.81 17.09 13.59
CA LEU A 88 -19.48 16.09 12.58
C LEU A 88 -18.11 16.37 11.94
N SER A 89 -17.67 17.64 11.92
CA SER A 89 -16.35 18.05 11.44
C SER A 89 -15.22 17.47 12.30
N GLU A 90 -15.37 17.47 13.62
CA GLU A 90 -14.36 16.94 14.55
C GLU A 90 -14.25 15.41 14.45
N ILE A 91 -15.38 14.74 14.27
CA ILE A 91 -15.42 13.28 14.07
C ILE A 91 -14.80 12.91 12.71
N MET A 92 -15.11 13.66 11.63
CA MET A 92 -14.49 13.43 10.32
C MET A 92 -12.99 13.70 10.34
N ASN A 93 -12.53 14.71 11.08
CA ASN A 93 -11.10 14.99 11.23
C ASN A 93 -10.39 13.84 11.98
N THR A 94 -11.00 13.32 13.03
CA THR A 94 -10.48 12.17 13.78
C THR A 94 -10.35 10.92 12.89
N ILE A 95 -11.38 10.61 12.10
CA ILE A 95 -11.34 9.47 11.17
C ILE A 95 -10.29 9.67 10.08
N ALA A 96 -10.16 10.89 9.54
CA ALA A 96 -9.16 11.20 8.53
C ALA A 96 -7.73 11.06 9.09
N GLU A 97 -7.53 11.42 10.35
CA GLU A 97 -6.26 11.29 11.06
C GLU A 97 -5.91 9.82 11.32
N ASP A 98 -6.86 9.01 11.79
CA ASP A 98 -6.71 7.57 11.99
C ASP A 98 -6.37 6.84 10.68
N VAL A 99 -7.10 7.12 9.60
CA VAL A 99 -6.84 6.51 8.29
C VAL A 99 -5.48 6.93 7.73
N SER A 100 -5.10 8.20 7.92
CA SER A 100 -3.78 8.71 7.51
C SER A 100 -2.65 8.06 8.32
N PHE A 101 -2.87 7.83 9.61
CA PHE A 101 -1.92 7.17 10.49
C PHE A 101 -1.72 5.70 10.11
N ASP A 102 -2.80 4.97 9.86
CA ASP A 102 -2.73 3.57 9.39
C ASP A 102 -2.03 3.46 8.03
N ALA A 103 -2.30 4.38 7.10
CA ALA A 103 -1.61 4.42 5.81
C ALA A 103 -0.10 4.66 5.98
N ARG A 104 0.29 5.58 6.87
CA ARG A 104 1.70 5.86 7.18
C ARG A 104 2.39 4.68 7.85
N ASN A 105 1.73 4.02 8.80
CA ASN A 105 2.28 2.81 9.44
C ASN A 105 2.47 1.69 8.42
N LYS A 106 1.53 1.50 7.50
CA LYS A 106 1.69 0.48 6.46
C LYS A 106 2.85 0.77 5.50
N ILE A 107 3.10 2.05 5.19
CA ILE A 107 4.28 2.48 4.42
C ILE A 107 5.56 2.27 5.23
N ARG A 108 5.54 2.55 6.53
CA ARG A 108 6.69 2.36 7.42
C ARG A 108 7.04 0.89 7.60
N ASP A 109 6.06 0.03 7.88
CA ASP A 109 6.23 -1.42 7.95
C ASP A 109 6.76 -1.99 6.63
N PHE A 110 6.31 -1.45 5.50
CA PHE A 110 6.85 -1.79 4.19
C PHE A 110 8.32 -1.37 4.05
N ALA A 111 8.66 -0.14 4.43
CA ALA A 111 10.02 0.36 4.39
C ALA A 111 10.97 -0.43 5.31
N GLU A 112 10.50 -0.83 6.50
CA GLU A 112 11.27 -1.67 7.44
C GLU A 112 11.49 -3.08 6.89
N LYS A 113 10.46 -3.70 6.29
CA LYS A 113 10.62 -4.98 5.58
C LYS A 113 11.60 -4.88 4.42
N MET A 114 11.54 -3.79 3.65
CA MET A 114 12.44 -3.54 2.52
C MET A 114 13.89 -3.36 2.98
N ASN A 115 14.11 -2.69 4.11
CA ASN A 115 15.43 -2.55 4.71
C ASN A 115 16.01 -3.90 5.17
N PHE A 116 15.21 -4.75 5.81
CA PHE A 116 15.63 -6.09 6.22
C PHE A 116 16.10 -6.95 5.03
N PHE A 117 15.37 -6.94 3.91
CA PHE A 117 15.79 -7.65 2.71
C PHE A 117 17.01 -7.01 2.02
N GLY A 118 17.18 -5.68 2.11
CA GLY A 118 18.38 -4.98 1.66
C GLY A 118 19.65 -5.41 2.40
N VAL A 119 19.56 -5.63 3.72
CA VAL A 119 20.68 -6.13 4.53
C VAL A 119 21.04 -7.58 4.13
N ILE A 120 20.05 -8.46 3.95
CA ILE A 120 20.28 -9.84 3.46
C ILE A 120 20.95 -9.82 2.08
N TYR A 121 20.57 -8.88 1.21
CA TYR A 121 21.18 -8.72 -0.10
C TYR A 121 22.66 -8.34 -0.02
N ILE A 122 23.04 -7.32 0.77
CA ILE A 122 24.45 -6.92 0.95
C ILE A 122 25.25 -8.10 1.49
N PHE A 123 24.66 -8.87 2.43
CA PHE A 123 25.29 -10.07 2.97
C PHE A 123 25.55 -11.12 1.88
N ILE A 124 24.54 -11.48 1.06
CA ILE A 124 24.72 -12.48 -0.02
C ILE A 124 25.68 -11.97 -1.10
N ALA A 125 25.59 -10.70 -1.49
CA ALA A 125 26.44 -10.10 -2.51
C ALA A 125 27.93 -10.04 -2.12
N ILE A 126 28.24 -10.00 -0.82
CA ILE A 126 29.62 -10.06 -0.31
C ILE A 126 30.03 -11.49 0.00
N VAL A 127 29.21 -12.24 0.74
CA VAL A 127 29.55 -13.58 1.25
C VAL A 127 29.60 -14.61 0.13
N ALA A 128 28.71 -14.57 -0.86
CA ALA A 128 28.72 -15.54 -1.96
C ALA A 128 30.02 -15.48 -2.80
N PRO A 129 30.48 -14.31 -3.31
CA PRO A 129 31.74 -14.25 -4.04
C PRO A 129 32.96 -14.54 -3.18
N VAL A 130 32.97 -14.12 -1.91
CA VAL A 130 34.06 -14.45 -0.96
C VAL A 130 34.10 -15.95 -0.71
N PHE A 131 32.96 -16.60 -0.52
CA PHE A 131 32.89 -18.05 -0.32
C PHE A 131 33.35 -18.82 -1.57
N ILE A 132 32.89 -18.41 -2.75
CA ILE A 132 33.30 -19.02 -4.04
C ILE A 132 34.80 -18.82 -4.28
N THR A 133 35.35 -17.64 -3.99
CA THR A 133 36.79 -17.38 -4.17
C THR A 133 37.65 -18.15 -3.18
N ILE A 134 37.25 -18.25 -1.91
CA ILE A 134 37.95 -19.07 -0.91
C ILE A 134 37.88 -20.56 -1.29
N PHE A 135 36.70 -21.07 -1.65
CA PHE A 135 36.53 -22.47 -2.06
C PHE A 135 37.31 -22.80 -3.34
N GLY A 136 37.30 -21.88 -4.31
CA GLY A 136 38.13 -21.95 -5.50
C GLY A 136 39.63 -21.93 -5.18
N ALA A 137 40.08 -21.09 -4.24
CA ALA A 137 41.49 -21.03 -3.85
C ALA A 137 41.94 -22.30 -3.10
N VAL A 138 41.09 -22.86 -2.23
CA VAL A 138 41.37 -24.11 -1.50
C VAL A 138 41.45 -25.31 -2.46
N THR A 139 40.59 -25.36 -3.48
CA THR A 139 40.65 -26.42 -4.50
C THR A 139 41.82 -26.28 -5.48
N ASN A 140 42.31 -25.06 -5.70
CA ASN A 140 43.52 -24.80 -6.50
C ASN A 140 44.81 -24.78 -5.65
N ALA A 141 44.74 -25.01 -4.34
CA ALA A 141 45.93 -25.16 -3.51
C ALA A 141 46.70 -26.41 -3.96
N PRO A 142 48.03 -26.37 -4.06
CA PRO A 142 48.86 -27.50 -4.49
C PRO A 142 48.96 -28.54 -3.35
N ILE A 143 47.83 -29.10 -2.95
CA ILE A 143 47.72 -30.29 -2.14
C ILE A 143 47.40 -31.40 -3.14
N SER A 144 48.24 -32.42 -3.17
CA SER A 144 48.36 -33.49 -4.16
C SER A 144 47.12 -34.40 -4.29
N VAL A 145 45.97 -33.82 -4.63
CA VAL A 145 44.76 -34.52 -5.04
C VAL A 145 44.42 -33.96 -6.41
N ALA A 146 44.24 -34.84 -7.40
CA ALA A 146 43.93 -34.46 -8.77
C ALA A 146 42.70 -33.55 -8.80
N THR A 147 42.92 -32.23 -8.85
CA THR A 147 41.88 -31.22 -8.73
C THR A 147 41.47 -30.74 -10.12
N PHE A 148 40.16 -30.66 -10.33
CA PHE A 148 39.58 -30.04 -11.51
C PHE A 148 39.96 -28.55 -11.52
N ALA A 149 40.94 -28.18 -12.34
CA ALA A 149 41.36 -26.80 -12.54
C ALA A 149 40.25 -26.03 -13.27
N ILE A 150 39.39 -25.33 -12.54
CA ILE A 150 38.46 -24.37 -13.14
C ILE A 150 39.26 -23.09 -13.41
N ALA A 151 39.45 -22.75 -14.69
CA ALA A 151 40.20 -21.56 -15.07
C ALA A 151 39.61 -20.31 -14.39
N PRO A 152 40.43 -19.36 -13.90
CA PRO A 152 39.95 -18.12 -13.28
C PRO A 152 38.95 -17.35 -14.16
N LEU A 153 39.10 -17.46 -15.48
CA LEU A 153 38.19 -16.87 -16.46
C LEU A 153 36.80 -17.52 -16.47
N ALA A 154 36.70 -18.82 -16.22
CA ALA A 154 35.43 -19.54 -16.13
C ALA A 154 34.65 -19.19 -14.85
N ILE A 155 35.36 -18.94 -13.75
CA ILE A 155 34.76 -18.44 -12.50
C ILE A 155 34.16 -17.04 -12.73
N ALA A 156 34.93 -16.12 -13.34
CA ALA A 156 34.45 -14.78 -13.68
C ALA A 156 33.24 -14.81 -14.64
N GLY A 157 33.25 -15.72 -15.61
CA GLY A 157 32.17 -15.90 -16.58
C GLY A 157 30.84 -16.38 -15.99
N ILE A 158 30.85 -17.01 -14.81
CA ILE A 158 29.63 -17.41 -14.08
C ILE A 158 29.18 -16.30 -13.11
N LEU A 159 30.14 -15.65 -12.44
CA LEU A 159 29.87 -14.73 -11.34
C LEU A 159 29.31 -13.39 -11.80
N ILE A 160 29.85 -12.82 -12.89
CA ILE A 160 29.41 -11.52 -13.43
C ILE A 160 27.95 -11.60 -13.93
N PRO A 161 27.55 -12.54 -14.80
CA PRO A 161 26.16 -12.66 -15.23
C PRO A 161 25.23 -13.15 -14.11
N GLY A 162 25.71 -14.00 -13.19
CA GLY A 162 24.93 -14.40 -12.02
C GLY A 162 24.56 -13.21 -11.14
N MET A 163 25.52 -12.31 -10.88
CA MET A 163 25.29 -11.09 -10.11
C MET A 163 24.34 -10.13 -10.84
N ALA A 164 24.48 -9.98 -12.16
CA ALA A 164 23.56 -9.18 -12.97
C ALA A 164 22.12 -9.74 -12.98
N MET A 165 21.97 -11.07 -12.99
CA MET A 165 20.65 -11.72 -12.96
C MET A 165 19.94 -11.50 -11.62
N VAL A 166 20.67 -11.60 -10.51
CA VAL A 166 20.14 -11.30 -9.17
C VAL A 166 19.71 -9.84 -9.06
N LEU A 167 20.51 -8.90 -9.59
CA LEU A 167 20.15 -7.47 -9.67
C LEU A 167 18.87 -7.25 -10.48
N GLY A 168 18.76 -7.89 -11.65
CA GLY A 168 17.58 -7.78 -12.51
C GLY A 168 16.32 -8.35 -11.85
N PHE A 169 16.43 -9.51 -11.20
CA PHE A 169 15.33 -10.12 -10.45
C PHE A 169 14.87 -9.25 -9.28
N LEU A 170 15.80 -8.62 -8.57
CA LEU A 170 15.50 -7.71 -7.46
C LEU A 170 14.76 -6.45 -7.93
N ILE A 171 15.22 -5.80 -9.01
CA ILE A 171 14.56 -4.62 -9.59
C ILE A 171 13.14 -5.00 -10.05
N PHE A 172 12.98 -6.15 -10.70
CA PHE A 172 11.68 -6.68 -11.10
C PHE A 172 10.77 -6.94 -9.89
N TYR A 173 11.32 -7.51 -8.82
CA TYR A 173 10.57 -7.83 -7.61
C TYR A 173 10.18 -6.59 -6.80
N LEU A 174 11.08 -5.61 -6.64
CA LEU A 174 10.77 -4.28 -6.07
C LEU A 174 9.63 -3.59 -6.82
N LYS A 175 9.64 -3.67 -8.16
CA LYS A 175 8.56 -3.15 -9.00
C LYS A 175 7.25 -3.91 -8.80
N SER A 176 7.31 -5.21 -8.46
CA SER A 176 6.12 -6.05 -8.24
C SER A 176 5.44 -5.85 -6.88
N ILE A 177 6.11 -5.24 -5.88
CA ILE A 177 5.54 -5.01 -4.54
C ILE A 177 5.15 -3.54 -4.33
N GLN A 178 5.24 -2.68 -5.35
CA GLN A 178 4.62 -1.36 -5.27
C GLN A 178 3.11 -1.54 -5.06
N PRO A 179 2.54 -1.11 -3.90
CA PRO A 179 1.10 -1.11 -3.77
C PRO A 179 0.57 -0.16 -4.84
N ARG A 180 -0.25 -0.68 -5.77
CA ARG A 180 -1.05 0.16 -6.65
C ARG A 180 -2.01 0.95 -5.79
N VAL A 181 -1.58 2.16 -5.46
CA VAL A 181 -2.41 3.26 -4.98
C VAL A 181 -3.42 3.54 -6.09
#